data_AF-A0A1Y5LM43-F1
#
_entry.id   AF-A0A1Y5LM43-F1
#
_cell.length_a   1.000
_cell.length_b   1.000
_cell.length_c   1.000
_cell.angle_alpha   90.00
_cell.angle_beta   90.00
_cell.angle_gamma   90.00
#
_symmetry.space_group_name_H-M   'P 1'
#
loop_
_entity.id
_entity.type
_entity.pdbx_description
1 polymer ?
#
loop_
_entity_poly.entity_id
_entity_poly.type
_entity_poly.pdbx_seq_one_letter_code
_entity_poly.pdbx_strand_id
1 'polypeptide(L)'
;MWSSVPRTVLAGGAAAVVAVVVILVITLSSGDGGAGGGGAAAGTENGTGAVATTPASKFVPDIMNAEFGDGWTDKTTKEAVTPPQGIKITGSLDLTEAAQSIGYGAAEQRLPKNANGATTDSSFPVNDNSVRMYTDTDNVLHLSWNCEFVAHDTDSGNCREVYHIAFDVSGSEPAILSTSNSVRGLPGESSASMGVASARVAVTDPSQLPESVVGRDKATGADAALLRVAAQPRETSSKVYFVVADSLKLYFGELEPSR
;
A
#
# COMPACT_ATOMS: atom_id res chain seq x y z
N MET A 1 -1.23 7.36 -69.78
CA MET A 1 0.21 7.60 -70.02
C MET A 1 0.96 7.08 -68.81
N TRP A 2 1.48 5.86 -68.90
CA TRP A 2 2.93 5.56 -68.87
C TRP A 2 3.57 5.93 -67.52
N SER A 3 3.72 4.98 -66.60
CA SER A 3 4.83 3.99 -66.53
C SER A 3 6.18 4.66 -66.27
N SER A 4 6.75 4.42 -65.09
CA SER A 4 8.14 3.95 -64.95
C SER A 4 8.53 3.78 -63.48
N VAL A 5 8.64 2.51 -63.07
CA VAL A 5 9.56 2.05 -62.01
C VAL A 5 10.98 2.07 -62.59
N PRO A 6 12.02 2.26 -61.75
CA PRO A 6 13.14 1.32 -61.79
C PRO A 6 13.49 0.73 -60.42
N ARG A 7 13.80 -0.57 -60.45
CA ARG A 7 14.46 -1.39 -59.43
C ARG A 7 15.96 -1.00 -59.38
N THR A 8 16.63 -0.94 -58.24
CA THR A 8 17.51 -1.96 -57.61
C THR A 8 18.42 -1.17 -56.65
N VAL A 9 18.85 -1.67 -55.48
CA VAL A 9 20.02 -2.56 -55.27
C VAL A 9 19.96 -3.19 -53.86
N LEU A 10 20.43 -4.43 -53.77
CA LEU A 10 20.61 -5.27 -52.58
C LEU A 10 21.67 -4.76 -51.59
N ALA A 11 21.40 -4.93 -50.29
CA ALA A 11 22.33 -5.38 -49.24
C ALA A 11 21.46 -5.73 -48.02
N GLY A 12 21.40 -6.95 -47.48
CA GLY A 12 22.52 -7.75 -46.99
C GLY A 12 22.62 -7.54 -45.48
N GLY A 13 22.14 -8.49 -44.67
CA GLY A 13 22.28 -8.42 -43.20
C GLY A 13 21.32 -9.32 -42.43
N ALA A 14 21.52 -10.63 -42.51
CA ALA A 14 20.99 -11.56 -41.53
C ALA A 14 21.76 -11.36 -40.21
N ALA A 15 21.08 -10.91 -39.15
CA ALA A 15 21.64 -10.91 -37.80
C ALA A 15 20.96 -12.03 -37.00
N ALA A 16 21.61 -13.18 -36.96
CA ALA A 16 21.33 -14.22 -35.98
C ALA A 16 21.66 -13.67 -34.59
N VAL A 17 20.71 -13.68 -33.67
CA VAL A 17 20.98 -13.39 -32.26
C VAL A 17 20.83 -14.69 -31.48
N VAL A 18 21.95 -15.04 -30.87
CA VAL A 18 22.33 -16.24 -30.14
C VAL A 18 21.34 -16.61 -29.04
N ALA A 19 20.88 -17.85 -29.06
CA ALA A 19 20.21 -18.50 -27.94
C ALA A 19 21.23 -18.77 -26.82
N VAL A 20 21.00 -18.20 -25.64
CA VAL A 20 21.75 -18.56 -24.43
C VAL A 20 20.95 -19.62 -23.69
N VAL A 21 21.34 -20.88 -23.86
CA VAL A 21 20.90 -22.00 -23.04
C VAL A 21 21.76 -22.00 -21.78
N VAL A 22 21.19 -21.61 -20.65
CA VAL A 22 21.85 -21.80 -19.35
C VAL A 22 21.56 -23.23 -18.89
N ILE A 23 22.56 -24.08 -19.01
CA ILE A 23 22.63 -25.40 -18.38
C ILE A 23 23.03 -25.15 -16.92
N LEU A 24 22.17 -25.49 -15.95
CA LEU A 24 22.58 -25.61 -14.56
C LEU A 24 22.64 -27.08 -14.14
N VAL A 25 23.81 -27.42 -13.60
CA VAL A 25 24.35 -28.74 -13.34
C VAL A 25 23.66 -29.40 -12.14
N ILE A 26 23.33 -30.69 -12.34
CA ILE A 26 22.89 -31.66 -11.34
C ILE A 26 24.01 -31.92 -10.33
N THR A 27 23.72 -31.84 -9.02
CA THR A 27 24.50 -32.55 -8.00
C THR A 27 23.81 -33.86 -7.63
N LEU A 28 24.40 -34.96 -8.06
CA LEU A 28 24.13 -36.32 -7.61
C LEU A 28 24.66 -36.50 -6.19
N SER A 29 23.84 -37.08 -5.31
CA SER A 29 24.30 -37.88 -4.18
C SER A 29 23.63 -39.24 -4.26
N SER A 30 24.44 -40.24 -4.60
CA SER A 30 24.14 -41.67 -4.69
C SER A 30 23.85 -42.30 -3.31
N GLY A 31 22.92 -43.26 -3.28
CA GLY A 31 22.60 -44.06 -2.09
C GLY A 31 21.57 -45.16 -2.34
N ASP A 32 22.02 -46.19 -3.08
CA ASP A 32 21.69 -47.64 -3.06
C ASP A 32 20.34 -48.20 -2.53
N GLY A 33 19.78 -49.15 -3.30
CA GLY A 33 19.12 -50.35 -2.75
C GLY A 33 17.57 -50.51 -2.78
N GLY A 34 17.06 -51.21 -3.79
CA GLY A 34 16.20 -52.41 -3.59
C GLY A 34 14.70 -52.31 -3.28
N ALA A 35 13.89 -52.55 -4.32
CA ALA A 35 12.64 -53.35 -4.40
C ALA A 35 11.58 -53.39 -3.27
N GLY A 36 10.32 -53.15 -3.65
CA GLY A 36 9.14 -53.70 -2.96
C GLY A 36 7.90 -52.81 -3.05
N GLY A 37 6.84 -53.30 -3.69
CA GLY A 37 5.55 -52.58 -3.81
C GLY A 37 4.72 -52.58 -2.53
N GLY A 38 3.69 -51.72 -2.50
CA GLY A 38 2.65 -51.72 -1.48
C GLY A 38 2.23 -50.30 -1.11
N GLY A 39 1.01 -49.92 -1.45
CA GLY A 39 0.49 -48.57 -1.27
C GLY A 39 0.38 -48.11 0.18
N ALA A 40 0.67 -46.84 0.39
CA ALA A 40 0.09 -45.97 1.40
C ALA A 40 0.42 -44.53 0.99
N ALA A 41 -0.52 -43.83 0.35
CA ALA A 41 -0.41 -42.38 0.16
C ALA A 41 -0.75 -41.73 1.51
N ALA A 42 0.25 -41.67 2.38
CA ALA A 42 0.27 -40.84 3.56
C ALA A 42 0.82 -39.46 3.17
N GLY A 43 0.23 -38.43 3.75
CA GLY A 43 0.83 -37.10 3.88
C GLY A 43 0.96 -36.33 2.58
N THR A 44 -0.05 -35.53 2.27
CA THR A 44 0.18 -34.28 1.53
C THR A 44 1.11 -33.45 2.41
N GLU A 45 2.42 -33.59 2.19
CA GLU A 45 3.40 -32.63 2.66
C GLU A 45 2.92 -31.27 2.15
N ASN A 46 2.49 -30.45 3.10
CA ASN A 46 2.19 -29.05 2.89
C ASN A 46 3.53 -28.40 2.55
N GLY A 47 3.91 -28.51 1.28
CA GLY A 47 5.13 -27.94 0.75
C GLY A 47 5.09 -26.46 1.08
N THR A 48 6.00 -26.05 1.96
CA THR A 48 6.42 -24.67 2.15
C THR A 48 6.58 -24.06 0.76
N GLY A 49 5.56 -23.30 0.35
CA GLY A 49 5.54 -22.62 -0.94
C GLY A 49 6.81 -21.80 -1.05
N ALA A 50 7.53 -21.99 -2.15
CA ALA A 50 8.75 -21.25 -2.40
C ALA A 50 8.46 -19.76 -2.23
N VAL A 51 9.25 -19.12 -1.35
CA VAL A 51 9.25 -17.68 -1.13
C VAL A 51 9.62 -17.02 -2.46
N ALA A 52 8.64 -16.52 -3.20
CA ALA A 52 8.88 -15.86 -4.47
C ALA A 52 9.19 -14.38 -4.21
N THR A 53 10.44 -13.99 -4.48
CA THR A 53 10.87 -12.59 -4.46
C THR A 53 10.62 -11.98 -5.84
N THR A 54 10.13 -10.74 -5.90
CA THR A 54 9.88 -10.06 -7.19
C THR A 54 11.13 -9.28 -7.59
N PRO A 55 11.82 -9.63 -8.69
CA PRO A 55 12.94 -8.83 -9.17
C PRO A 55 12.48 -7.42 -9.50
N ALA A 56 13.31 -6.41 -9.24
CA ALA A 56 13.00 -5.00 -9.51
C ALA A 56 12.57 -4.75 -10.98
N SER A 57 13.07 -5.54 -11.94
CA SER A 57 12.71 -5.45 -13.35
C SER A 57 11.29 -5.91 -13.70
N LYS A 58 10.61 -6.60 -12.77
CA LYS A 58 9.21 -7.06 -12.89
C LYS A 58 8.29 -6.38 -11.87
N PHE A 59 8.81 -5.42 -11.11
CA PHE A 59 8.06 -4.73 -10.08
C PHE A 59 6.95 -3.86 -10.70
N VAL A 60 5.71 -4.15 -10.31
CA VAL A 60 4.54 -3.33 -10.63
C VAL A 60 3.99 -2.81 -9.29
N PRO A 61 4.09 -1.51 -9.00
CA PRO A 61 3.64 -0.95 -7.73
C PRO A 61 2.12 -1.05 -7.61
N ASP A 62 1.63 -1.71 -6.57
CA ASP A 62 0.20 -1.80 -6.26
C ASP A 62 0.03 -1.86 -4.75
N ILE A 63 -0.59 -0.83 -4.16
CA ILE A 63 -0.82 -0.74 -2.71
C ILE A 63 -1.64 -1.91 -2.16
N MET A 64 -2.48 -2.53 -2.99
CA MET A 64 -3.27 -3.69 -2.60
C MET A 64 -2.39 -4.95 -2.47
N ASN A 65 -1.22 -4.98 -3.10
CA ASN A 65 -0.24 -6.05 -2.94
C ASN A 65 0.71 -5.81 -1.75
N ALA A 66 0.51 -4.72 -0.99
CA ALA A 66 1.28 -4.41 0.21
C ALA A 66 0.56 -4.82 1.51
N GLU A 67 -0.76 -5.04 1.44
CA GLU A 67 -1.59 -5.45 2.57
C GLU A 67 -1.38 -6.93 2.94
N PHE A 68 -1.27 -7.20 4.24
CA PHE A 68 -1.24 -8.56 4.75
C PHE A 68 -2.68 -9.15 4.78
N GLY A 69 -2.95 -10.20 3.99
CA GLY A 69 -4.19 -11.00 4.02
C GLY A 69 -4.00 -12.46 3.59
N ASP A 70 -5.08 -13.24 3.54
CA ASP A 70 -5.02 -14.68 3.24
C ASP A 70 -4.49 -14.97 1.82
N GLY A 71 -3.36 -15.68 1.73
CA GLY A 71 -2.83 -16.22 0.47
C GLY A 71 -1.99 -15.25 -0.38
N TRP A 72 -1.63 -14.08 0.15
CA TRP A 72 -0.80 -13.01 -0.46
C TRP A 72 -0.32 -13.32 -1.87
N THR A 73 -1.01 -12.78 -2.87
CA THR A 73 -0.73 -13.12 -4.26
C THR A 73 -0.41 -11.85 -5.03
N ASP A 74 0.66 -11.85 -5.82
CA ASP A 74 0.90 -10.77 -6.78
C ASP A 74 -0.28 -10.71 -7.76
N LYS A 75 -0.95 -9.56 -7.84
CA LYS A 75 -2.14 -9.43 -8.69
C LYS A 75 -1.86 -9.58 -10.18
N THR A 76 -0.64 -9.37 -10.64
CA THR A 76 -0.23 -9.53 -12.04
C THR A 76 0.08 -10.99 -12.35
N THR A 77 0.96 -11.63 -11.56
CA THR A 77 1.43 -13.00 -11.85
C THR A 77 0.52 -14.08 -11.27
N LYS A 78 -0.32 -13.73 -10.30
CA LYS A 78 -1.13 -14.66 -9.50
C LYS A 78 -0.30 -15.69 -8.71
N GLU A 79 0.98 -15.39 -8.46
CA GLU A 79 1.87 -16.20 -7.63
C GLU A 79 1.85 -15.73 -6.17
N ALA A 80 2.02 -16.65 -5.24
CA ALA A 80 2.12 -16.32 -3.82
C ALA A 80 3.42 -15.55 -3.54
N VAL A 81 3.34 -14.46 -2.78
CA VAL A 81 4.46 -13.56 -2.51
C VAL A 81 4.53 -13.22 -1.02
N THR A 82 5.68 -13.45 -0.41
CA THR A 82 5.86 -13.40 1.05
C THR A 82 7.27 -12.91 1.39
N PRO A 83 7.46 -11.76 2.07
CA PRO A 83 6.48 -10.72 2.38
C PRO A 83 5.87 -10.04 1.14
N PRO A 84 4.69 -9.42 1.31
CA PRO A 84 4.08 -8.56 0.29
C PRO A 84 4.96 -7.36 -0.08
N GLN A 85 4.53 -6.55 -1.06
CA GLN A 85 5.19 -5.28 -1.34
C GLN A 85 5.29 -4.42 -0.07
N GLY A 86 6.40 -3.69 0.08
CA GLY A 86 6.64 -2.84 1.24
C GLY A 86 6.38 -1.38 0.93
N ILE A 87 6.16 -0.56 1.95
CA ILE A 87 6.26 0.90 1.85
C ILE A 87 7.57 1.34 2.50
N LYS A 88 8.44 1.96 1.71
CA LYS A 88 9.57 2.73 2.24
C LYS A 88 9.11 4.15 2.54
N ILE A 89 9.14 4.52 3.81
CA ILE A 89 8.73 5.85 4.26
C ILE A 89 9.81 6.85 3.84
N THR A 90 9.39 7.91 3.14
CA THR A 90 10.29 8.97 2.64
C THR A 90 10.12 10.28 3.39
N GLY A 91 8.98 10.47 4.05
CA GLY A 91 8.74 11.65 4.88
C GLY A 91 7.35 11.68 5.49
N SER A 92 7.08 12.77 6.19
CA SER A 92 5.76 13.08 6.75
C SER A 92 5.51 14.59 6.77
N LEU A 93 4.24 14.96 6.68
CA LEU A 93 3.76 16.34 6.81
C LEU A 93 2.90 16.45 8.07
N ASP A 94 3.23 17.39 8.96
CA ASP A 94 2.44 17.68 10.15
C ASP A 94 1.12 18.38 9.78
N LEU A 95 0.00 17.83 10.23
CA LEU A 95 -1.34 18.33 9.92
C LEU A 95 -1.95 19.12 11.08
N THR A 96 -1.23 19.31 12.19
CA THR A 96 -1.77 19.89 13.43
C THR A 96 -2.39 21.26 13.21
N GLU A 97 -1.65 22.20 12.61
CA GLU A 97 -2.16 23.55 12.36
C GLU A 97 -3.35 23.54 11.38
N ALA A 98 -3.25 22.73 10.32
CA ALA A 98 -4.29 22.59 9.32
C ALA A 98 -5.60 22.04 9.91
N ALA A 99 -5.50 21.01 10.74
CA ALA A 99 -6.63 20.40 11.43
C ALA A 99 -7.25 21.36 12.45
N GLN A 100 -6.44 22.08 13.22
CA GLN A 100 -6.92 23.09 14.16
C GLN A 100 -7.65 24.23 13.44
N SER A 101 -7.19 24.64 12.25
CA SER A 101 -7.83 25.70 11.45
C SER A 101 -9.29 25.39 11.07
N ILE A 102 -9.65 24.11 11.00
CA ILE A 102 -11.00 23.63 10.68
C ILE A 102 -11.79 23.15 11.91
N GLY A 103 -11.25 23.37 13.11
CA GLY A 103 -11.87 23.03 14.38
C GLY A 103 -11.70 21.57 14.79
N TYR A 104 -10.62 20.90 14.37
CA TYR A 104 -10.20 19.60 14.89
C TYR A 104 -9.06 19.79 15.89
N GLY A 105 -9.42 20.14 17.12
CA GLY A 105 -8.51 20.46 18.22
C GLY A 105 -8.38 19.34 19.25
N ALA A 106 -7.92 19.70 20.45
CA ALA A 106 -7.62 18.73 21.51
C ALA A 106 -8.86 17.98 22.03
N ALA A 107 -10.06 18.59 21.97
CA ALA A 107 -11.28 17.92 22.39
C ALA A 107 -11.69 16.85 21.37
N GLU A 108 -11.60 17.17 20.08
CA GLU A 108 -11.93 16.28 18.97
C GLU A 108 -10.94 15.12 18.78
N GLN A 109 -9.71 15.28 19.30
CA GLN A 109 -8.66 14.25 19.31
C GLN A 109 -8.77 13.29 20.51
N ARG A 110 -9.57 13.62 21.54
CA ARG A 110 -9.83 12.73 22.68
C ARG A 110 -10.91 11.72 22.29
N LEU A 111 -10.52 10.67 21.58
CA LEU A 111 -11.44 9.64 21.10
C LEU A 111 -11.34 8.35 21.93
N PRO A 112 -12.44 7.67 22.28
CA PRO A 112 -12.37 6.38 22.95
C PRO A 112 -12.07 5.24 21.98
N LYS A 113 -10.99 4.48 22.23
CA LYS A 113 -10.52 3.42 21.30
C LYS A 113 -11.24 2.08 21.37
N ASN A 114 -12.14 1.85 22.33
CA ASN A 114 -12.70 0.52 22.56
C ASN A 114 -14.09 0.53 23.17
N ALA A 115 -14.73 -0.65 23.15
CA ALA A 115 -16.02 -0.91 23.79
C ALA A 115 -16.06 -0.61 25.31
N ASN A 116 -14.91 -0.35 25.94
CA ASN A 116 -14.78 -0.05 27.36
C ASN A 116 -14.74 1.46 27.66
N GLY A 117 -14.86 2.32 26.64
CA GLY A 117 -14.92 3.77 26.81
C GLY A 117 -13.60 4.42 27.24
N ALA A 118 -12.46 3.77 27.02
CA ALA A 118 -11.16 4.34 27.37
C ALA A 118 -10.78 5.45 26.39
N THR A 119 -10.71 6.70 26.88
CA THR A 119 -10.27 7.87 26.12
C THR A 119 -8.79 7.75 25.73
N THR A 120 -8.47 8.23 24.54
CA THR A 120 -7.11 8.24 24.02
C THR A 120 -6.84 9.53 23.25
N ASP A 121 -5.56 9.87 23.12
CA ASP A 121 -5.11 10.97 22.25
C ASP A 121 -4.91 10.45 20.81
N SER A 122 -5.94 9.81 20.24
CA SER A 122 -5.91 9.31 18.86
C SER A 122 -6.05 10.51 17.92
N SER A 123 -5.07 10.70 17.05
CA SER A 123 -5.08 11.79 16.08
C SER A 123 -6.09 11.59 14.95
N PHE A 124 -6.50 10.34 14.71
CA PHE A 124 -7.58 9.99 13.78
C PHE A 124 -8.55 8.99 14.41
N PRO A 125 -9.83 8.98 13.98
CA PRO A 125 -10.82 7.96 14.33
C PRO A 125 -10.33 6.52 14.13
N VAL A 126 -10.81 5.61 14.97
CA VAL A 126 -10.50 4.18 14.96
C VAL A 126 -11.54 3.33 14.25
N ASN A 127 -12.79 3.77 14.23
CA ASN A 127 -13.88 3.09 13.55
C ASN A 127 -13.63 3.00 12.05
N ASP A 128 -13.88 1.81 11.50
CA ASP A 128 -13.75 1.55 10.08
C ASP A 128 -14.67 2.48 9.27
N ASN A 129 -14.14 3.01 8.16
CA ASN A 129 -14.77 4.00 7.26
C ASN A 129 -14.92 5.43 7.80
N SER A 130 -14.46 5.73 9.02
CA SER A 130 -14.45 7.11 9.53
C SER A 130 -13.33 7.96 8.96
N VAL A 131 -12.34 7.34 8.32
CA VAL A 131 -11.23 8.02 7.64
C VAL A 131 -11.21 7.54 6.20
N ARG A 132 -11.12 8.48 5.26
CA ARG A 132 -11.07 8.20 3.83
C ARG A 132 -9.95 9.01 3.19
N MET A 133 -9.23 8.37 2.27
CA MET A 133 -8.23 9.02 1.44
C MET A 133 -8.39 8.55 -0.01
N TYR A 134 -8.34 9.49 -0.94
CA TYR A 134 -8.45 9.21 -2.38
C TYR A 134 -7.86 10.34 -3.19
N THR A 135 -7.61 10.10 -4.48
CA THR A 135 -7.19 11.15 -5.42
C THR A 135 -8.32 11.46 -6.40
N ASP A 136 -8.54 12.73 -6.70
CA ASP A 136 -9.51 13.16 -7.72
C ASP A 136 -8.94 13.12 -9.14
N THR A 137 -9.73 13.57 -10.12
CA THR A 137 -9.33 13.60 -11.54
C THR A 137 -8.24 14.64 -11.83
N ASP A 138 -8.09 15.65 -10.97
CA ASP A 138 -7.07 16.71 -11.09
C ASP A 138 -5.77 16.33 -10.36
N ASN A 139 -5.67 15.09 -9.89
CA ASN A 139 -4.51 14.56 -9.16
C ASN A 139 -4.30 15.24 -7.80
N VAL A 140 -5.38 15.73 -7.19
CA VAL A 140 -5.40 16.25 -5.82
C VAL A 140 -5.71 15.10 -4.86
N LEU A 141 -4.87 14.95 -3.84
CA LEU A 141 -5.11 13.98 -2.78
C LEU A 141 -6.07 14.58 -1.76
N HIS A 142 -7.11 13.84 -1.39
CA HIS A 142 -8.09 14.22 -0.39
C HIS A 142 -7.98 13.29 0.80
N LEU A 143 -7.87 13.86 2.00
CA LEU A 143 -8.03 13.17 3.28
C LEU A 143 -9.27 13.75 3.96
N SER A 144 -10.21 12.89 4.33
CA SER A 144 -11.38 13.26 5.12
C SER A 144 -11.58 12.33 6.30
N TRP A 145 -12.04 12.86 7.42
CA TRP A 145 -12.44 12.05 8.56
C TRP A 145 -13.61 12.67 9.32
N ASN A 146 -14.33 11.82 10.05
CA ASN A 146 -15.42 12.23 10.95
C ASN A 146 -14.99 11.96 12.38
N CYS A 147 -15.21 12.89 13.30
CA CYS A 147 -15.01 12.60 14.71
C CYS A 147 -15.81 11.36 15.14
N GLU A 148 -15.26 10.59 16.08
CA GLU A 148 -16.05 9.56 16.74
C GLU A 148 -17.02 10.19 17.71
N PHE A 149 -18.30 9.86 17.54
CA PHE A 149 -19.34 10.29 18.46
C PHE A 149 -19.42 9.32 19.65
N VAL A 150 -19.37 9.89 20.85
CA VAL A 150 -19.50 9.16 22.11
C VAL A 150 -20.75 9.66 22.82
N ALA A 151 -21.73 8.78 22.99
CA ALA A 151 -22.92 9.13 23.74
C ALA A 151 -22.54 9.56 25.17
N HIS A 152 -23.08 10.70 25.61
CA HIS A 152 -22.86 11.29 26.94
C HIS A 152 -21.47 11.89 27.21
N ASP A 153 -20.61 12.02 26.20
CA ASP A 153 -19.38 12.82 26.30
C ASP A 153 -19.66 14.28 25.91
N THR A 154 -19.23 15.23 26.76
CA THR A 154 -19.39 16.66 26.49
C THR A 154 -18.56 17.14 25.31
N ASP A 155 -17.43 16.48 25.04
CA ASP A 155 -16.52 16.84 23.94
C ASP A 155 -17.11 16.44 22.57
N SER A 156 -18.03 15.47 22.53
CA SER A 156 -18.74 15.05 21.31
C SER A 156 -19.60 16.16 20.70
N GLY A 157 -19.97 17.19 21.47
CA GLY A 157 -20.69 18.36 20.96
C GLY A 157 -19.84 19.28 20.06
N ASN A 158 -18.51 19.13 20.08
CA ASN A 158 -17.61 19.93 19.26
C ASN A 158 -17.37 19.35 17.85
N CYS A 159 -17.73 18.07 17.67
CA CYS A 159 -17.57 17.33 16.44
C CYS A 159 -18.28 18.00 15.26
N ARG A 160 -17.54 18.19 14.16
CA ARG A 160 -18.09 18.59 12.86
C ARG A 160 -18.52 17.37 12.06
N GLU A 161 -19.32 17.61 11.03
CA GLU A 161 -19.85 16.56 10.15
C GLU A 161 -18.73 15.81 9.43
N VAL A 162 -17.74 16.55 8.92
CA VAL A 162 -16.53 16.05 8.25
C VAL A 162 -15.41 17.05 8.53
N TYR A 163 -14.18 16.58 8.64
CA TYR A 163 -12.96 17.34 8.50
C TYR A 163 -12.25 16.90 7.23
N HIS A 164 -11.71 17.85 6.46
CA HIS A 164 -11.14 17.57 5.15
C HIS A 164 -9.91 18.44 4.90
N ILE A 165 -8.88 17.80 4.34
CA ILE A 165 -7.67 18.45 3.85
C ILE A 165 -7.39 17.93 2.43
N ALA A 166 -7.13 18.84 1.51
CA ALA A 166 -6.70 18.54 0.16
C ALA A 166 -5.22 18.87 -0.03
N PHE A 167 -4.50 18.05 -0.80
CA PHE A 167 -3.07 18.17 -1.02
C PHE A 167 -2.71 18.12 -2.51
N ASP A 168 -1.78 18.98 -2.91
CA ASP A 168 -1.03 18.82 -4.15
C ASP A 168 0.05 17.77 -3.94
N VAL A 169 0.04 16.74 -4.77
CA VAL A 169 0.98 15.60 -4.74
C VAL A 169 1.83 15.51 -6.02
N SER A 170 1.83 16.55 -6.85
CA SER A 170 2.63 16.63 -8.07
C SER A 170 4.13 16.78 -7.81
N GLY A 171 4.49 17.36 -6.67
CA GLY A 171 5.88 17.58 -6.22
C GLY A 171 6.54 16.37 -5.56
N SER A 172 7.75 16.57 -5.04
CA SER A 172 8.46 15.55 -4.22
C SER A 172 7.82 15.37 -2.85
N GLU A 173 7.24 16.43 -2.30
CA GLU A 173 6.54 16.44 -1.02
C GLU A 173 5.10 16.94 -1.21
N PRO A 174 4.13 16.44 -0.44
CA PRO A 174 2.76 16.94 -0.49
C PRO A 174 2.65 18.36 0.07
N ALA A 175 1.83 19.20 -0.55
CA ALA A 175 1.52 20.54 -0.06
C ALA A 175 0.03 20.72 0.18
N ILE A 176 -0.35 21.33 1.31
CA ILE A 176 -1.77 21.59 1.62
C ILE A 176 -2.31 22.65 0.65
N LEU A 177 -3.41 22.33 -0.04
CA LEU A 177 -4.13 23.23 -0.94
C LEU A 177 -5.30 23.92 -0.24
N SER A 178 -6.07 23.15 0.52
CA SER A 178 -7.27 23.65 1.18
C SER A 178 -7.65 22.80 2.38
N THR A 179 -8.32 23.43 3.34
CA THR A 179 -8.92 22.77 4.50
C THR A 179 -10.40 23.13 4.57
N SER A 180 -11.24 22.19 4.98
CA SER A 180 -12.69 22.39 5.14
C SER A 180 -13.23 21.52 6.27
N ASN A 181 -14.35 21.93 6.87
CA ASN A 181 -15.15 21.09 7.77
C ASN A 181 -16.56 20.82 7.25
N SER A 182 -16.71 20.81 5.92
CA SER A 182 -17.98 20.58 5.24
C SER A 182 -17.86 19.47 4.19
N VAL A 183 -18.92 18.67 4.07
CA VAL A 183 -19.12 17.67 3.01
C VAL A 183 -19.41 18.31 1.64
N ARG A 184 -19.75 19.60 1.58
CA ARG A 184 -20.18 20.24 0.34
C ARG A 184 -19.00 20.44 -0.61
N GLY A 185 -19.18 19.98 -1.85
CA GLY A 185 -18.22 20.21 -2.92
C GLY A 185 -17.00 19.30 -2.90
N LEU A 186 -17.04 18.18 -2.15
CA LEU A 186 -16.02 17.15 -2.27
C LEU A 186 -16.05 16.55 -3.68
N PRO A 187 -14.92 16.50 -4.38
CA PRO A 187 -14.86 15.96 -5.73
C PRO A 187 -15.09 14.44 -5.73
N GLY A 188 -15.44 13.92 -6.90
CA GLY A 188 -15.50 12.47 -7.10
C GLY A 188 -14.12 11.85 -7.08
N GLU A 189 -14.02 10.64 -6.55
CA GLU A 189 -12.80 9.84 -6.62
C GLU A 189 -12.50 9.45 -8.07
N SER A 190 -11.23 9.59 -8.48
CA SER A 190 -10.75 9.11 -9.77
C SER A 190 -10.81 7.59 -9.83
N SER A 191 -11.22 7.03 -10.97
CA SER A 191 -11.18 5.57 -11.18
C SER A 191 -9.77 4.98 -11.14
N ALA A 192 -8.73 5.82 -11.25
CA ALA A 192 -7.33 5.42 -11.15
C ALA A 192 -6.77 5.51 -9.72
N SER A 193 -7.53 6.09 -8.78
CA SER A 193 -7.19 6.12 -7.36
C SER A 193 -7.29 4.71 -6.80
N MET A 194 -6.24 4.24 -6.14
CA MET A 194 -6.23 2.96 -5.43
C MET A 194 -6.00 3.23 -3.95
N GLY A 195 -6.62 2.45 -3.07
CA GLY A 195 -6.43 2.62 -1.64
C GLY A 195 -6.81 1.39 -0.83
N VAL A 196 -6.23 1.32 0.36
CA VAL A 196 -6.52 0.33 1.39
C VAL A 196 -6.99 1.05 2.65
N ALA A 197 -7.88 0.44 3.41
CA ALA A 197 -8.44 1.00 4.65
C ALA A 197 -8.30 -0.02 5.78
N SER A 198 -7.94 0.46 6.97
CA SER A 198 -7.70 -0.38 8.16
C SER A 198 -6.75 -1.57 7.90
N ALA A 199 -5.75 -1.36 7.04
CA ALA A 199 -4.88 -2.41 6.53
C ALA A 199 -3.58 -2.51 7.32
N ARG A 200 -3.12 -3.75 7.54
CA ARG A 200 -1.75 -4.02 8.01
C ARG A 200 -0.85 -4.13 6.78
N VAL A 201 0.20 -3.33 6.70
CA VAL A 201 1.06 -3.25 5.51
C VAL A 201 2.53 -3.44 5.90
N ALA A 202 3.32 -4.10 5.05
CA ALA A 202 4.76 -4.22 5.24
C ALA A 202 5.43 -2.86 5.08
N VAL A 203 6.32 -2.49 6.00
CA VAL A 203 7.02 -1.19 5.98
C VAL A 203 8.51 -1.37 6.18
N THR A 204 9.29 -0.58 5.45
CA THR A 204 10.74 -0.53 5.60
C THR A 204 11.10 0.68 6.45
N ASP A 205 11.85 0.44 7.53
CA ASP A 205 12.27 1.47 8.50
C ASP A 205 11.08 2.23 9.14
N PRO A 206 10.28 1.56 10.01
CA PRO A 206 9.12 2.16 10.65
C PRO A 206 9.47 3.19 11.74
N SER A 207 10.74 3.61 11.87
CA SER A 207 11.22 4.49 12.95
C SER A 207 10.53 5.85 13.03
N GLN A 208 9.90 6.29 11.93
CA GLN A 208 9.12 7.54 11.87
C GLN A 208 7.65 7.38 12.33
N LEU A 209 7.19 6.15 12.53
CA LEU A 209 5.82 5.83 12.93
C LEU A 209 5.70 5.74 14.46
N PRO A 210 4.52 6.03 15.03
CA PRO A 210 4.24 5.75 16.43
C PRO A 210 4.41 4.26 16.74
N GLU A 211 5.05 3.94 17.87
CA GLU A 211 5.26 2.54 18.28
C GLU A 211 3.94 1.74 18.40
N SER A 212 2.84 2.43 18.74
CA SER A 212 1.51 1.81 18.90
C SER A 212 0.92 1.21 17.62
N VAL A 213 1.39 1.65 16.45
CA VAL A 213 0.91 1.16 15.15
C VAL A 213 1.90 0.22 14.48
N VAL A 214 3.10 0.08 15.03
CA VAL A 214 4.17 -0.76 14.49
C VAL A 214 4.10 -2.14 15.13
N GLY A 215 4.31 -3.16 14.32
CA GLY A 215 4.43 -4.53 14.76
C GLY A 215 5.34 -5.33 13.84
N ARG A 216 5.41 -6.63 14.09
CA ARG A 216 6.08 -7.58 13.21
C ARG A 216 5.09 -8.63 12.77
N ASP A 217 5.07 -8.91 11.47
CA ASP A 217 4.27 -10.01 10.95
C ASP A 217 4.87 -11.34 11.40
N LYS A 218 4.00 -12.26 11.86
CA LYS A 218 4.44 -13.52 12.47
C LYS A 218 4.92 -14.54 11.43
N ALA A 219 4.35 -14.51 10.23
CA ALA A 219 4.67 -15.48 9.19
C ALA A 219 5.97 -15.12 8.47
N THR A 220 6.19 -13.83 8.23
CA THR A 220 7.27 -13.33 7.39
C THR A 220 8.42 -12.73 8.18
N GLY A 221 8.18 -12.32 9.43
CA GLY A 221 9.15 -11.58 10.23
C GLY A 221 9.36 -10.14 9.77
N ALA A 222 8.63 -9.67 8.75
CA ALA A 222 8.72 -8.30 8.25
C ALA A 222 8.13 -7.30 9.25
N ASP A 223 8.75 -6.14 9.34
CA ASP A 223 8.16 -5.02 10.07
C ASP A 223 6.89 -4.55 9.34
N ALA A 224 5.87 -4.25 10.13
CA ALA A 224 4.53 -3.94 9.63
C ALA A 224 3.93 -2.75 10.37
N ALA A 225 3.07 -2.00 9.68
CA ALA A 225 2.32 -0.90 10.27
C ALA A 225 0.81 -1.10 10.06
N LEU A 226 0.01 -0.72 11.06
CA LEU A 226 -1.43 -0.61 10.91
C LEU A 226 -1.79 0.77 10.36
N LEU A 227 -2.16 0.81 9.10
CA LEU A 227 -2.58 2.02 8.41
C LEU A 227 -4.08 2.24 8.63
N ARG A 228 -4.50 3.49 8.81
CA ARG A 228 -5.93 3.83 8.85
C ARG A 228 -6.51 3.89 7.45
N VAL A 229 -5.82 4.61 6.59
CA VAL A 229 -6.10 4.64 5.17
C VAL A 229 -4.81 4.97 4.43
N ALA A 230 -4.66 4.40 3.25
CA ALA A 230 -3.60 4.73 2.32
C ALA A 230 -4.17 4.92 0.92
N ALA A 231 -3.58 5.83 0.15
CA ALA A 231 -3.91 6.05 -1.25
C ALA A 231 -2.65 6.05 -2.11
N GLN A 232 -2.74 5.34 -3.23
CA GLN A 232 -1.82 5.38 -4.35
C GLN A 232 -2.51 6.22 -5.44
N PRO A 233 -1.97 7.39 -5.82
CA PRO A 233 -2.71 8.32 -6.68
C PRO A 233 -3.11 7.78 -8.06
N ARG A 234 -2.32 6.84 -8.59
CA ARG A 234 -2.51 6.21 -9.90
C ARG A 234 -1.94 4.80 -9.86
N GLU A 235 -2.54 3.87 -10.62
CA GLU A 235 -2.17 2.44 -10.65
C GLU A 235 -0.68 2.16 -10.90
N THR A 236 0.05 3.04 -11.61
CA THR A 236 1.47 2.85 -11.93
C THR A 236 2.42 3.67 -11.04
N SER A 237 1.88 4.45 -10.10
CA SER A 237 2.69 5.28 -9.19
C SER A 237 3.29 4.42 -8.10
N SER A 238 4.59 4.51 -7.85
CA SER A 238 5.17 3.96 -6.61
C SER A 238 4.82 4.81 -5.39
N LYS A 239 4.45 6.08 -5.56
CA LYS A 239 4.11 6.95 -4.43
C LYS A 239 2.84 6.51 -3.72
N VAL A 240 2.91 6.46 -2.40
CA VAL A 240 1.78 6.17 -1.51
C VAL A 240 1.73 7.21 -0.41
N TYR A 241 0.52 7.61 -0.05
CA TYR A 241 0.20 8.52 1.03
C TYR A 241 -0.66 7.80 2.04
N PHE A 242 -0.43 8.00 3.33
CA PHE A 242 -1.20 7.30 4.35
C PHE A 242 -1.23 8.05 5.68
N VAL A 243 -2.20 7.68 6.51
CA VAL A 243 -2.31 8.14 7.90
C VAL A 243 -2.45 6.94 8.84
N VAL A 244 -2.10 7.14 10.11
CA VAL A 244 -2.15 6.14 11.18
C VAL A 244 -2.90 6.69 12.39
N ALA A 245 -3.36 5.84 13.30
CA ALA A 245 -4.25 6.26 14.38
C ALA A 245 -3.66 7.35 15.30
N ASP A 246 -2.39 7.20 15.67
CA ASP A 246 -1.77 7.95 16.77
C ASP A 246 -0.79 9.01 16.28
N SER A 247 -1.05 9.57 15.09
CA SER A 247 -0.25 10.65 14.54
C SER A 247 -1.07 11.54 13.61
N LEU A 248 -1.13 12.84 13.91
CA LEU A 248 -1.78 13.84 13.07
C LEU A 248 -0.85 14.28 11.94
N LYS A 249 -0.39 13.29 11.17
CA LYS A 249 0.56 13.45 10.08
C LYS A 249 0.09 12.73 8.84
N LEU A 250 0.32 13.35 7.68
CA LEU A 250 0.29 12.65 6.41
C LEU A 250 1.67 12.06 6.15
N TYR A 251 1.79 10.75 6.19
CA TYR A 251 3.01 10.05 5.80
C TYR A 251 3.01 9.81 4.29
N PHE A 252 4.20 9.82 3.70
CA PHE A 252 4.38 9.52 2.29
C PHE A 252 5.66 8.72 2.04
N GLY A 253 5.58 7.84 1.05
CA GLY A 253 6.62 6.89 0.76
C GLY A 253 6.52 6.32 -0.65
N GLU A 254 7.36 5.34 -0.92
CA GLU A 254 7.40 4.61 -2.18
C GLU A 254 7.18 3.12 -1.94
N LEU A 255 6.36 2.49 -2.78
CA LEU A 255 6.21 1.05 -2.83
C LEU A 255 7.53 0.42 -3.29
N GLU A 256 7.96 -0.60 -2.57
CA GLU A 256 9.11 -1.44 -2.88
C GLU A 256 8.66 -2.87 -3.22
N PRO A 257 9.41 -3.58 -4.07
CA PRO A 257 9.12 -4.98 -4.37
C PRO A 257 9.15 -5.85 -3.11
N SER A 258 8.39 -6.93 -3.16
CA SER A 258 8.47 -8.03 -2.20
C SER A 258 9.89 -8.60 -2.11
N ARG A 259 10.29 -8.96 -0.88
CA ARG A 259 11.66 -9.38 -0.54
C ARG A 259 11.76 -10.86 -0.22
#